data_AF-A0A2N1VWM2-F1
#
_entry.id   AF-A0A2N1VWM2-F1
#
_cell.length_a   1.000
_cell.length_b   1.000
_cell.length_c   1.000
_cell.angle_alpha   90.00
_cell.angle_beta   90.00
_cell.angle_gamma   90.00
#
_symmetry.space_group_name_H-M   'P 1'
#
loop_
_entity.id
_entity.type
_entity.pdbx_description
1 polymer ?
#
loop_
_entity_poly.entity_id
_entity_poly.type
_entity_poly.pdbx_seq_one_letter_code
_entity_poly.pdbx_strand_id
1 'polypeptide(L)'
;MYSEDLIQQLFLAYSEKSLNTITTKIIELYKKNQFDSIREISKLVLGDQYPESEKISKSFSRLIMLFHPDKFKHYNSELTKAVNCNDIKKLNKLTGILLLNDIGNIKVVDNTIDEVEFASQYQWEGDEDGFDYFEDSDDQKDLSEDEETDYYKLDDELNDQISNSFFSAIKRKYYGFMDVDLPTYYLEDIDNIEVAGYEITNLDGIVYCKHVVILDLSDNQITDISELRTLELLEEINFSGNLITEIDVLCNLERLRVIDLSGNNITDISPLFGLRNLEYINLLGNNISYDQFEKLRENQVMVVY
;
A
#
# COMPACT_ATOMS: atom_id res chain seq x y z
N MET A 1 7.87 -5.35 -31.00
CA MET A 1 6.47 -5.22 -31.43
C MET A 1 5.74 -6.42 -30.87
N TYR A 2 4.70 -6.23 -30.06
CA TYR A 2 3.88 -7.35 -29.58
C TYR A 2 3.23 -8.04 -30.79
N SER A 3 3.16 -9.37 -30.79
CA SER A 3 2.39 -10.08 -31.82
C SER A 3 0.90 -9.78 -31.60
N GLU A 4 0.13 -9.67 -32.69
CA GLU A 4 -1.34 -9.54 -32.61
C GLU A 4 -1.97 -10.66 -31.77
N ASP A 5 -1.37 -11.86 -31.81
CA ASP A 5 -1.75 -13.02 -31.00
C ASP A 5 -1.62 -12.77 -29.49
N LEU A 6 -0.53 -12.14 -29.03
CA LEU A 6 -0.33 -11.85 -27.61
C LEU A 6 -1.29 -10.76 -27.12
N ILE A 7 -1.63 -9.79 -27.97
CA ILE A 7 -2.64 -8.76 -27.66
C ILE A 7 -4.03 -9.41 -27.52
N GLN A 8 -4.40 -10.33 -28.43
CA GLN A 8 -5.66 -11.07 -28.31
C GLN A 8 -5.73 -11.90 -27.03
N GLN A 9 -4.63 -12.58 -26.66
CA GLN A 9 -4.55 -13.34 -25.41
C GLN A 9 -4.74 -12.44 -24.18
N LEU A 10 -4.17 -11.23 -24.18
CA LEU A 10 -4.38 -10.25 -23.10
C LEU A 10 -5.85 -9.83 -22.96
N PHE A 11 -6.51 -9.49 -24.06
CA PHE A 11 -7.95 -9.13 -24.02
C PHE A 11 -8.82 -10.28 -23.53
N LEU A 12 -8.48 -11.53 -23.87
CA LEU A 12 -9.19 -12.71 -23.35
C LEU A 12 -8.93 -12.95 -21.86
N ALA A 13 -7.69 -12.77 -21.41
CA ALA A 13 -7.31 -12.96 -20.01
C ALA A 13 -7.91 -11.91 -19.09
N TYR A 14 -8.05 -10.67 -19.55
CA TYR A 14 -8.77 -9.61 -18.85
C TYR A 14 -10.28 -9.61 -19.14
N SER A 15 -10.85 -10.67 -19.71
CA SER A 15 -12.31 -10.75 -19.87
C SER A 15 -13.03 -10.91 -18.52
N GLU A 16 -14.27 -10.44 -18.45
CA GLU A 16 -15.11 -10.57 -17.25
C GLU A 16 -15.21 -12.02 -16.76
N LYS A 17 -15.33 -12.99 -17.69
CA LYS A 17 -15.34 -14.42 -17.36
C LYS A 17 -14.03 -14.89 -16.73
N SER A 18 -12.89 -14.45 -17.27
CA SER A 18 -11.56 -14.82 -16.77
C SER A 18 -11.31 -14.23 -15.38
N LEU A 19 -11.62 -12.95 -15.19
CA LEU A 19 -11.51 -12.27 -13.89
C LEU A 19 -12.40 -12.90 -12.82
N ASN A 20 -13.64 -13.25 -13.17
CA ASN A 20 -14.54 -14.02 -12.30
C ASN A 20 -13.95 -15.37 -11.90
N THR A 21 -13.37 -16.10 -12.86
CA THR A 21 -12.77 -17.42 -12.62
C THR A 21 -11.58 -17.32 -11.66
N ILE A 22 -10.69 -16.35 -11.89
CA ILE A 22 -9.51 -16.09 -11.05
C ILE A 22 -9.95 -15.71 -9.63
N THR A 23 -10.87 -14.75 -9.51
CA THR A 23 -11.38 -14.26 -8.22
C THR A 23 -12.04 -15.39 -7.41
N THR A 24 -12.93 -16.17 -8.03
CA THR A 24 -13.60 -17.31 -7.38
C THR A 24 -12.58 -18.30 -6.85
N LYS A 25 -11.54 -18.59 -7.62
CA LYS A 25 -10.51 -19.54 -7.23
C LYS A 25 -9.65 -19.03 -6.07
N ILE A 26 -9.28 -17.76 -6.07
CA ILE A 26 -8.56 -17.14 -4.95
C ILE A 26 -9.40 -17.23 -3.66
N ILE A 27 -10.72 -16.99 -3.75
CA ILE A 27 -11.66 -17.15 -2.64
C ILE A 27 -11.70 -18.59 -2.14
N GLU A 28 -11.77 -19.58 -3.04
CA GLU A 28 -11.74 -21.00 -2.66
C GLU A 28 -10.44 -21.41 -1.95
N LEU A 29 -9.28 -20.96 -2.44
CA LEU A 29 -7.99 -21.24 -1.82
C LEU A 29 -7.96 -20.71 -0.38
N TYR A 30 -8.49 -19.50 -0.17
CA TYR A 30 -8.55 -18.88 1.15
C TYR A 30 -9.49 -19.66 2.08
N LYS A 31 -10.69 -20.01 1.61
CA LYS A 31 -11.67 -20.81 2.37
C LYS A 31 -11.14 -22.20 2.75
N LYS A 32 -10.28 -22.79 1.93
CA LYS A 32 -9.64 -24.10 2.19
C LYS A 32 -8.33 -24.00 2.99
N ASN A 33 -7.98 -22.81 3.50
CA ASN A 33 -6.72 -22.55 4.21
C ASN A 33 -5.46 -22.91 3.40
N GLN A 34 -5.52 -22.86 2.07
CA GLN A 34 -4.38 -23.15 1.18
C GLN A 34 -3.49 -21.92 1.05
N PHE A 35 -2.94 -21.46 2.17
CA PHE A 35 -2.23 -20.19 2.30
C PHE A 35 -0.93 -20.16 1.50
N ASP A 36 -0.22 -21.29 1.37
CA ASP A 36 1.00 -21.36 0.56
C ASP A 36 0.70 -21.13 -0.92
N SER A 37 -0.42 -21.66 -1.43
CA SER A 37 -0.87 -21.39 -2.81
C SER A 37 -1.15 -19.91 -3.02
N ILE A 38 -1.74 -19.23 -2.04
CA ILE A 38 -2.00 -17.78 -2.11
C ILE A 38 -0.67 -17.01 -2.14
N ARG A 39 0.30 -17.36 -1.29
CA ARG A 39 1.63 -16.74 -1.31
C ARG A 39 2.32 -16.93 -2.65
N GLU A 40 2.31 -18.15 -3.19
CA GLU A 40 2.92 -18.44 -4.49
C GLU A 40 2.25 -17.63 -5.61
N ILE A 41 0.92 -17.53 -5.62
CA ILE A 41 0.20 -16.70 -6.60
C ILE A 41 0.59 -15.22 -6.42
N SER A 42 0.62 -14.71 -5.19
CA SER A 42 1.04 -13.33 -4.92
C SER A 42 2.47 -13.06 -5.36
N LYS A 43 3.42 -13.98 -5.09
CA LYS A 43 4.81 -13.90 -5.56
C LYS A 43 4.90 -13.91 -7.07
N LEU A 44 4.13 -14.74 -7.75
CA LEU A 44 4.10 -14.80 -9.22
C LEU A 44 3.55 -13.51 -9.84
N VAL A 45 2.53 -12.91 -9.22
CA VAL A 45 1.87 -11.69 -9.73
C VAL A 45 2.70 -10.45 -9.44
N LEU A 46 3.27 -10.35 -8.24
CA LEU A 46 3.94 -9.15 -7.75
C LEU A 46 5.46 -9.19 -7.98
N GLY A 47 6.04 -10.38 -8.18
CA GLY A 47 7.48 -10.57 -8.37
C GLY A 47 8.29 -9.98 -7.21
N ASP A 48 9.27 -9.15 -7.55
CA ASP A 48 10.15 -8.46 -6.59
C ASP A 48 9.40 -7.49 -5.65
N GLN A 49 8.12 -7.18 -5.93
CA GLN A 49 7.28 -6.30 -5.10
C GLN A 49 6.54 -7.06 -3.98
N TYR A 50 6.70 -8.39 -3.91
CA TYR A 50 6.08 -9.18 -2.85
C TYR A 50 6.85 -9.05 -1.53
N PRO A 51 6.22 -8.59 -0.42
CA PRO A 51 6.88 -8.55 0.88
C PRO A 51 6.91 -9.95 1.51
N GLU A 52 8.09 -10.49 1.79
CA GLU A 52 8.24 -11.84 2.37
C GLU A 52 7.59 -11.99 3.76
N SER A 53 7.45 -10.90 4.52
CA SER A 53 6.78 -10.88 5.83
C SER A 53 5.28 -10.54 5.76
N GLU A 54 4.68 -10.48 4.57
CA GLU A 54 3.27 -10.09 4.41
C GLU A 54 2.29 -11.10 5.02
N LYS A 55 1.30 -10.59 5.76
CA LYS A 55 0.19 -11.40 6.30
C LYS A 55 -0.67 -11.95 5.14
N ILE A 56 -1.10 -13.21 5.26
CA ILE A 56 -1.90 -13.89 4.22
C ILE A 56 -3.19 -13.14 3.87
N SER A 57 -3.88 -12.59 4.86
CA SER A 57 -5.09 -11.79 4.64
C SER A 57 -4.83 -10.60 3.71
N LYS A 58 -3.68 -9.94 3.84
CA LYS A 58 -3.26 -8.84 2.95
C LYS A 58 -2.96 -9.34 1.55
N SER A 59 -2.20 -10.43 1.42
CA SER A 59 -1.90 -11.04 0.12
C SER A 59 -3.18 -11.45 -0.62
N PHE A 60 -4.13 -12.07 0.10
CA PHE A 60 -5.46 -12.43 -0.43
C PHE A 60 -6.23 -11.21 -0.92
N SER A 61 -6.39 -10.20 -0.06
CA SER A 61 -7.11 -8.97 -0.41
C SER A 61 -6.51 -8.25 -1.62
N ARG A 62 -5.18 -8.17 -1.71
CA ARG A 62 -4.49 -7.60 -2.88
C ARG A 62 -4.83 -8.34 -4.16
N LEU A 63 -4.85 -9.67 -4.13
CA LEU A 63 -5.23 -10.46 -5.30
C LEU A 63 -6.69 -10.22 -5.71
N ILE A 64 -7.62 -10.14 -4.74
CA ILE A 64 -9.02 -9.81 -5.03
C ILE A 64 -9.13 -8.43 -5.67
N MET A 65 -8.42 -7.42 -5.16
CA MET A 65 -8.43 -6.09 -5.74
C MET A 65 -7.84 -6.03 -7.16
N LEU A 66 -6.84 -6.85 -7.46
CA LEU A 66 -6.22 -6.90 -8.79
C LEU A 66 -7.08 -7.62 -9.81
N PHE A 67 -7.83 -8.63 -9.40
CA PHE A 67 -8.56 -9.50 -10.33
C PHE A 67 -10.08 -9.37 -10.22
N HIS A 68 -10.58 -8.38 -9.47
CA HIS A 68 -12.01 -8.17 -9.28
C HIS A 68 -12.76 -8.00 -10.62
N PRO A 69 -13.90 -8.67 -10.82
CA PRO A 69 -14.66 -8.62 -12.07
C PRO A 69 -15.05 -7.21 -12.52
N ASP A 70 -15.44 -6.33 -11.59
CA ASP A 70 -15.86 -4.95 -11.89
C ASP A 70 -14.79 -4.11 -12.58
N LYS A 71 -13.52 -4.50 -12.45
CA LYS A 71 -12.40 -3.80 -13.11
C LYS A 71 -12.26 -4.14 -14.58
N PHE A 72 -13.09 -5.02 -15.13
CA PHE A 72 -13.11 -5.36 -16.55
C PHE A 72 -13.07 -4.13 -17.46
N LYS A 73 -13.98 -3.17 -17.24
CA LYS A 73 -14.09 -1.95 -18.05
C LYS A 73 -12.80 -1.12 -18.00
N HIS A 74 -12.21 -1.00 -16.81
CA HIS A 74 -10.96 -0.29 -16.58
C HIS A 74 -9.79 -0.96 -17.32
N TYR A 75 -9.57 -2.26 -17.12
CA TYR A 75 -8.49 -2.99 -17.80
C TYR A 75 -8.62 -2.99 -19.33
N ASN A 76 -9.84 -3.07 -19.84
CA ASN A 76 -10.09 -3.03 -21.28
C ASN A 76 -9.76 -1.65 -21.88
N SER A 77 -10.16 -0.57 -21.20
CA SER A 77 -9.80 0.80 -21.57
C SER A 77 -8.27 1.00 -21.56
N GLU A 78 -7.60 0.54 -20.50
CA GLU A 78 -6.15 0.64 -20.33
C GLU A 78 -5.37 -0.15 -21.38
N LEU A 79 -5.79 -1.39 -21.68
CA LEU A 79 -5.23 -2.20 -22.75
C LEU A 79 -5.37 -1.50 -24.11
N THR A 80 -6.56 -0.98 -24.41
CA THR A 80 -6.83 -0.30 -25.68
C THR A 80 -5.94 0.94 -25.83
N LYS A 81 -5.80 1.75 -24.77
CA LYS A 81 -4.87 2.90 -24.76
C LYS A 81 -3.42 2.46 -24.97
N ALA A 82 -2.97 1.44 -24.25
CA ALA A 82 -1.59 0.95 -24.33
C ALA A 82 -1.25 0.42 -25.73
N VAL A 83 -2.17 -0.30 -26.38
CA VAL A 83 -2.03 -0.77 -27.76
C VAL A 83 -1.96 0.41 -28.74
N ASN A 84 -2.88 1.38 -28.62
CA ASN A 84 -2.94 2.54 -29.50
C ASN A 84 -1.69 3.43 -29.40
N CYS A 85 -1.16 3.61 -28.19
CA CYS A 85 0.05 4.40 -27.94
C CYS A 85 1.35 3.59 -28.14
N ASN A 86 1.26 2.30 -28.48
CA ASN A 86 2.40 1.38 -28.57
C ASN A 86 3.29 1.39 -27.30
N ASP A 87 2.66 1.51 -26.13
CA ASP A 87 3.34 1.55 -24.84
C ASP A 87 3.73 0.14 -24.41
N ILE A 88 4.93 -0.26 -24.85
CA ILE A 88 5.52 -1.57 -24.58
C ILE A 88 5.70 -1.81 -23.07
N LYS A 89 5.95 -0.76 -22.27
CA LYS A 89 6.16 -0.91 -20.82
C LYS A 89 4.84 -1.26 -20.13
N LYS A 90 3.74 -0.62 -20.54
CA LYS A 90 2.40 -0.89 -19.98
C LYS A 90 1.88 -2.27 -20.40
N LEU A 91 2.11 -2.67 -21.65
CA LEU A 91 1.75 -4.01 -22.12
C LEU A 91 2.51 -5.14 -21.38
N ASN A 92 3.80 -4.96 -21.09
CA ASN A 92 4.59 -5.96 -20.33
C ASN A 92 4.06 -6.14 -18.90
N LYS A 93 3.47 -5.11 -18.30
CA LYS A 93 2.89 -5.21 -16.96
C LYS A 93 1.60 -6.01 -16.98
N LEU A 94 0.75 -5.76 -17.98
CA LEU A 94 -0.52 -6.46 -18.14
C LEU A 94 -0.33 -7.94 -18.51
N THR A 95 0.82 -8.35 -19.06
CA THR A 95 1.10 -9.78 -19.30
C THR A 95 1.18 -10.63 -18.03
N GLY A 96 1.30 -10.03 -16.84
CA GLY A 96 1.30 -10.75 -15.57
C GLY A 96 0.05 -11.64 -15.37
N ILE A 97 -1.12 -11.22 -15.86
CA ILE A 97 -2.35 -12.04 -15.78
C ILE A 97 -2.23 -13.34 -16.57
N LEU A 98 -1.41 -13.39 -17.63
CA LEU A 98 -1.25 -14.59 -18.45
C LEU A 98 -0.54 -15.69 -17.67
N LEU A 99 0.26 -15.35 -16.64
CA LEU A 99 0.84 -16.30 -15.71
C LEU A 99 -0.22 -16.99 -14.84
N LEU A 100 -1.41 -16.39 -14.72
CA LEU A 100 -2.53 -16.91 -13.93
C LEU A 100 -3.51 -17.78 -14.73
N ASN A 101 -3.36 -17.86 -16.06
CA ASN A 101 -4.20 -18.76 -16.87
C ASN A 101 -4.02 -20.25 -16.47
N ASP A 102 -2.95 -20.57 -15.74
CA ASP A 102 -2.59 -21.91 -15.27
C ASP A 102 -2.71 -22.10 -13.74
N ILE A 103 -3.48 -21.26 -13.01
CA ILE A 103 -3.77 -21.53 -11.58
C ILE A 103 -4.36 -22.95 -11.42
N GLY A 104 -4.95 -23.53 -12.46
CA GLY A 104 -5.38 -24.93 -12.59
C GLY A 104 -4.33 -25.99 -12.22
N ASN A 105 -3.04 -25.72 -12.46
CA ASN A 105 -1.96 -26.71 -12.39
C ASN A 105 -0.95 -26.46 -11.26
N ILE A 106 -1.18 -25.47 -10.39
CA ILE A 106 -0.32 -25.25 -9.21
C ILE A 106 -0.43 -26.48 -8.32
N LYS A 107 0.65 -27.29 -8.27
CA LYS A 107 0.73 -28.48 -7.44
C LYS A 107 0.61 -28.05 -5.98
N VAL A 108 -0.53 -28.37 -5.40
CA VAL A 108 -0.76 -28.36 -3.96
C VAL A 108 0.30 -29.26 -3.33
N VAL A 109 1.30 -28.66 -2.69
CA VAL A 109 2.18 -29.39 -1.79
C VAL A 109 1.41 -29.44 -0.47
N ASP A 110 0.82 -30.60 -0.22
CA ASP A 110 0.09 -30.92 1.01
C ASP A 110 1.12 -31.07 2.14
N ASN A 111 1.65 -29.95 2.62
CA ASN A 111 2.47 -29.91 3.83
C ASN A 111 1.58 -29.44 4.97
N THR A 112 1.02 -30.43 5.67
CA THR A 112 0.58 -30.27 7.05
C THR A 112 1.72 -29.68 7.90
N ILE A 113 1.37 -28.90 8.94
CA ILE A 113 2.16 -28.27 10.03
C ILE A 113 2.15 -26.73 9.89
N ASP A 114 1.73 -25.88 10.82
CA ASP A 114 1.14 -25.98 12.17
C ASP A 114 0.11 -24.84 12.32
N GLU A 115 -0.99 -25.12 13.02
CA GLU A 115 -2.02 -24.15 13.43
C GLU A 115 -1.47 -23.13 14.44
N VAL A 116 -1.32 -21.86 14.04
CA VAL A 116 -1.59 -20.60 14.80
C VAL A 116 -1.53 -19.49 13.71
N GLU A 117 -2.52 -18.66 13.40
CA GLU A 117 -3.44 -17.85 14.21
C GLU A 117 -4.59 -17.42 13.28
N PHE A 118 -5.85 -17.65 13.64
CA PHE A 118 -7.04 -16.81 13.34
C PHE A 118 -8.33 -17.57 13.68
N ALA A 119 -8.55 -17.81 14.97
CA ALA A 119 -9.89 -17.70 15.55
C ALA A 119 -9.79 -16.45 16.43
N SER A 120 -10.56 -15.38 16.27
CA SER A 120 -11.97 -15.30 15.95
C SER A 120 -12.30 -13.80 15.83
N GLN A 121 -12.74 -13.32 14.67
CA GLN A 121 -13.44 -12.01 14.62
C GLN A 121 -14.46 -11.87 13.49
N TYR A 122 -14.58 -12.85 12.61
CA TYR A 122 -15.70 -12.94 11.69
C TYR A 122 -16.37 -14.31 11.85
N GLN A 123 -17.14 -14.45 12.93
CA GLN A 123 -18.23 -15.43 12.95
C GLN A 123 -19.25 -14.97 11.90
N TRP A 124 -19.09 -15.46 10.67
CA TRP A 124 -20.21 -15.53 9.73
C TRP A 124 -21.11 -16.67 10.21
N GLU A 125 -21.97 -16.38 11.19
CA GLU A 125 -23.07 -17.27 11.57
C GLU A 125 -24.21 -17.12 10.55
N GLY A 126 -24.49 -18.21 9.80
CA GLY A 126 -25.75 -18.48 9.10
C GLY A 126 -26.06 -17.58 7.88
N ASP A 127 -26.37 -18.06 6.68
CA ASP A 127 -26.90 -19.35 6.27
C ASP A 127 -26.46 -19.65 4.82
N GLU A 128 -26.48 -20.94 4.46
CA GLU A 128 -26.32 -21.43 3.10
C GLU A 128 -27.42 -20.87 2.19
N ASP A 129 -27.19 -19.73 1.56
CA ASP A 129 -27.88 -19.34 0.33
C ASP A 129 -26.92 -18.56 -0.56
N GLY A 130 -26.93 -18.90 -1.84
CA GLY A 130 -26.01 -18.39 -2.86
C GLY A 130 -26.08 -16.88 -3.02
N PHE A 131 -25.06 -16.32 -3.68
CA PHE A 131 -25.10 -14.97 -4.24
C PHE A 131 -26.26 -14.90 -5.25
N ASP A 132 -27.45 -14.55 -4.78
CA ASP A 132 -28.62 -14.33 -5.61
C ASP A 132 -28.68 -12.84 -5.97
N TYR A 133 -28.37 -12.54 -7.23
CA TYR A 133 -28.58 -11.23 -7.82
C TYR A 133 -30.09 -11.03 -8.00
N PHE A 134 -30.73 -10.26 -7.12
CA PHE A 134 -32.11 -9.86 -7.33
C PHE A 134 -32.19 -8.86 -8.49
N GLU A 135 -32.81 -9.31 -9.59
CA GLU A 135 -33.34 -8.49 -10.68
C GLU A 135 -34.49 -7.58 -10.21
N ASP A 136 -34.60 -6.45 -10.91
CA ASP A 136 -35.51 -5.32 -10.73
C ASP A 136 -36.99 -5.65 -10.43
N SER A 137 -37.61 -4.79 -9.63
CA SER A 137 -39.02 -4.42 -9.85
C SER A 137 -39.29 -2.98 -9.44
N ASP A 138 -39.79 -2.20 -10.41
CA ASP A 138 -40.36 -0.87 -10.29
C ASP A 138 -41.27 -0.69 -9.06
N ASP A 139 -41.06 0.38 -8.29
CA ASP A 139 -42.17 1.13 -7.68
C ASP A 139 -41.74 2.57 -7.36
N GLN A 140 -42.32 3.50 -8.12
CA GLN A 140 -42.28 4.93 -7.85
C GLN A 140 -42.95 5.24 -6.51
N LYS A 141 -42.24 5.96 -5.63
CA LYS A 141 -42.87 6.82 -4.62
C LYS A 141 -41.96 7.99 -4.25
N ASP A 142 -42.42 9.17 -4.64
CA ASP A 142 -41.95 10.49 -4.22
C ASP A 142 -41.71 10.57 -2.71
N LEU A 143 -40.46 10.82 -2.32
CA LEU A 143 -40.12 11.42 -1.03
C LEU A 143 -38.99 12.43 -1.24
N SER A 144 -39.24 13.62 -0.73
CA SER A 144 -38.49 14.87 -0.86
C SER A 144 -36.98 14.77 -0.65
N GLU A 145 -36.24 15.24 -1.65
CA GLU A 145 -34.81 15.53 -1.64
C GLU A 145 -34.51 16.65 -0.65
N ASP A 146 -33.73 16.35 0.40
CA ASP A 146 -32.80 17.29 1.04
C ASP A 146 -31.78 16.44 1.85
N GLU A 147 -30.50 16.78 1.69
CA GLU A 147 -29.29 16.18 2.31
C GLU A 147 -28.59 15.03 1.56
N GLU A 148 -28.17 15.30 0.32
CA GLU A 148 -27.05 14.61 -0.34
C GLU A 148 -25.77 15.44 -0.11
N THR A 149 -24.86 14.97 0.75
CA THR A 149 -23.54 15.59 0.94
C THR A 149 -22.45 14.69 0.35
N ASP A 150 -22.15 14.95 -0.92
CA ASP A 150 -20.88 14.80 -1.64
C ASP A 150 -19.89 13.69 -1.18
N TYR A 151 -20.10 12.45 -1.64
CA TYR A 151 -19.07 11.39 -1.59
C TYR A 151 -18.49 10.96 -2.94
N TYR A 152 -18.87 11.58 -4.06
CA TYR A 152 -18.32 11.25 -5.39
C TYR A 152 -18.17 12.48 -6.27
N LYS A 153 -17.18 13.32 -5.97
CA LYS A 153 -16.55 14.20 -6.96
C LYS A 153 -15.04 14.13 -6.79
N LEU A 154 -14.45 13.11 -7.39
CA LEU A 154 -13.07 13.18 -7.84
C LEU A 154 -13.14 13.39 -9.34
N ASP A 155 -12.82 14.63 -9.73
CA ASP A 155 -12.91 15.15 -11.09
C ASP A 155 -12.10 14.30 -12.08
N ASP A 156 -12.76 13.96 -13.18
CA ASP A 156 -12.31 13.22 -14.36
C ASP A 156 -11.33 14.05 -15.25
N GLU A 157 -10.53 14.96 -14.67
CA GLU A 157 -9.57 15.79 -15.41
C GLU A 157 -8.23 15.94 -14.66
N LEU A 158 -7.40 14.90 -14.60
CA LEU A 158 -5.96 15.10 -14.37
C LEU A 158 -5.11 14.04 -15.09
N ASN A 159 -4.73 14.36 -16.32
CA ASN A 159 -3.65 13.69 -17.02
C ASN A 159 -2.31 14.34 -16.57
N ASP A 160 -1.35 13.52 -16.13
CA ASP A 160 0.11 13.78 -16.09
C ASP A 160 0.73 14.74 -15.06
N GLN A 161 0.27 14.74 -13.80
CA GLN A 161 1.21 14.85 -12.68
C GLN A 161 1.03 13.62 -11.80
N ILE A 162 1.99 12.69 -11.86
CA ILE A 162 2.14 11.72 -10.78
C ILE A 162 2.38 12.57 -9.53
N SER A 163 1.34 12.76 -8.72
CA SER A 163 1.50 13.36 -7.41
C SER A 163 2.53 12.49 -6.70
N ASN A 164 3.72 13.02 -6.43
CA ASN A 164 4.75 12.33 -5.66
C ASN A 164 4.37 12.31 -4.17
N SER A 165 3.12 11.99 -3.86
CA SER A 165 2.63 11.80 -2.51
C SER A 165 3.05 10.46 -1.95
N PHE A 166 3.04 10.36 -0.63
CA PHE A 166 3.19 9.11 0.09
C PHE A 166 2.21 8.03 -0.41
N PHE A 167 0.93 8.39 -0.57
CA PHE A 167 -0.08 7.45 -1.06
C PHE A 167 0.24 6.89 -2.45
N SER A 168 0.75 7.72 -3.37
CA SER A 168 1.15 7.25 -4.71
C SER A 168 2.40 6.37 -4.66
N ALA A 169 3.33 6.64 -3.75
CA ALA A 169 4.50 5.78 -3.53
C ALA A 169 4.11 4.40 -2.99
N ILE A 170 3.17 4.34 -2.05
CA ILE A 170 2.60 3.08 -1.55
C ILE A 170 1.92 2.31 -2.67
N LYS A 171 1.11 2.97 -3.51
CA LYS A 171 0.53 2.35 -4.71
C LYS A 171 1.62 1.81 -5.63
N ARG A 172 2.66 2.59 -5.91
CA ARG A 172 3.81 2.20 -6.74
C ARG A 172 4.60 1.03 -6.17
N LYS A 173 4.75 0.96 -4.84
CA LYS A 173 5.42 -0.15 -4.15
C LYS A 173 4.65 -1.44 -4.29
N TYR A 174 3.35 -1.42 -3.99
CA TYR A 174 2.56 -2.66 -3.87
C TYR A 174 1.83 -3.08 -5.15
N TYR A 175 1.52 -2.15 -6.04
CA TYR A 175 0.76 -2.42 -7.26
C TYR A 175 1.51 -1.96 -8.51
N GLY A 176 2.74 -1.48 -8.35
CA GLY A 176 3.49 -0.90 -9.45
C GLY A 176 2.74 0.28 -10.05
N PHE A 177 2.74 0.36 -11.37
CA PHE A 177 2.04 1.44 -12.09
C PHE A 177 0.61 1.05 -12.46
N MET A 178 0.02 0.08 -11.76
CA MET A 178 -1.38 -0.27 -11.96
C MET A 178 -2.25 0.80 -11.32
N ASP A 179 -3.20 1.31 -12.09
CA ASP A 179 -4.18 2.27 -11.60
C ASP A 179 -5.27 1.53 -10.84
N VAL A 180 -4.98 1.30 -9.55
CA VAL A 180 -5.85 0.57 -8.63
C VAL A 180 -6.31 1.54 -7.56
N ASP A 181 -7.63 1.63 -7.40
CA ASP A 181 -8.22 2.24 -6.22
C ASP A 181 -7.76 1.46 -4.99
N LEU A 182 -7.02 2.14 -4.11
CA LEU A 182 -6.52 1.60 -2.85
C LEU A 182 -7.39 2.15 -1.73
N PRO A 183 -8.27 1.36 -1.13
CA PRO A 183 -9.03 1.83 0.02
C PRO A 183 -8.11 2.18 1.19
N THR A 184 -8.39 3.28 1.88
CA THR A 184 -7.54 3.80 2.97
C THR A 184 -7.42 2.85 4.16
N TYR A 185 -8.45 2.02 4.42
CA TYR A 185 -8.43 1.03 5.50
C TYR A 185 -7.31 -0.01 5.36
N TYR A 186 -6.79 -0.26 4.16
CA TYR A 186 -5.64 -1.16 3.99
C TYR A 186 -4.36 -0.63 4.61
N LEU A 187 -4.26 0.70 4.77
CA LEU A 187 -3.11 1.34 5.38
C LEU A 187 -3.15 1.20 6.91
N GLU A 188 -4.34 1.05 7.50
CA GLU A 188 -4.49 0.98 8.95
C GLU A 188 -3.71 -0.20 9.53
N ASP A 189 -3.70 -1.36 8.87
CA ASP A 189 -3.04 -2.58 9.38
C ASP A 189 -1.53 -2.64 9.11
N ILE A 190 -0.94 -1.64 8.46
CA ILE A 190 0.49 -1.66 8.11
C ILE A 190 1.32 -1.18 9.30
N ASP A 191 2.18 -2.07 9.77
CA ASP A 191 3.10 -1.87 10.89
C ASP A 191 4.51 -1.46 10.43
N ASN A 192 4.94 -1.91 9.25
CA ASN A 192 6.22 -1.54 8.67
C ASN A 192 6.04 -1.00 7.24
N ILE A 193 6.60 0.19 6.98
CA ILE A 193 6.56 0.88 5.70
C ILE A 193 7.97 1.26 5.27
N GLU A 194 8.45 0.66 4.18
CA GLU A 194 9.73 1.01 3.54
C GLU A 194 9.50 1.55 2.12
N VAL A 195 9.61 2.86 1.92
CA VAL A 195 9.46 3.52 0.60
C VAL A 195 10.58 4.54 0.38
N ALA A 196 11.81 4.07 0.52
CA ALA A 196 13.01 4.84 0.23
C ALA A 196 13.18 5.09 -1.28
N GLY A 197 13.57 6.31 -1.68
CA GLY A 197 13.90 6.62 -3.07
C GLY A 197 12.71 6.70 -4.04
N TYR A 198 11.50 6.96 -3.55
CA TYR A 198 10.28 7.07 -4.38
C TYR A 198 9.98 8.50 -4.85
N GLU A 199 10.94 9.42 -4.67
CA GLU A 199 10.83 10.85 -5.00
C GLU A 199 9.67 11.55 -4.28
N ILE A 200 9.29 11.07 -3.10
CA ILE A 200 8.14 11.58 -2.33
C ILE A 200 8.38 13.03 -1.94
N THR A 201 7.41 13.91 -2.16
CA THR A 201 7.48 15.34 -1.80
C THR A 201 6.54 15.74 -0.67
N ASN A 202 5.45 14.98 -0.47
CA ASN A 202 4.46 15.22 0.57
C ASN A 202 3.95 13.91 1.16
N LEU A 203 3.45 13.96 2.39
CA LEU A 203 3.04 12.78 3.15
C LEU A 203 1.55 12.44 3.01
N ASP A 204 0.85 13.02 2.02
CA ASP A 204 -0.61 12.83 1.88
C ASP A 204 -1.00 11.34 1.92
N GLY A 205 -1.98 11.04 2.76
CA GLY A 205 -2.45 9.69 3.07
C GLY A 205 -1.71 8.97 4.21
N ILE A 206 -0.62 9.52 4.77
CA ILE A 206 0.11 8.86 5.87
C ILE A 206 -0.70 8.75 7.15
N VAL A 207 -1.66 9.66 7.35
CA VAL A 207 -2.56 9.71 8.52
C VAL A 207 -3.43 8.46 8.66
N TYR A 208 -3.60 7.68 7.59
CA TYR A 208 -4.34 6.41 7.62
C TYR A 208 -3.51 5.25 8.19
N CYS A 209 -2.17 5.38 8.27
CA CYS A 209 -1.27 4.33 8.75
C CYS A 209 -1.22 4.24 10.30
N LYS A 210 -2.37 4.16 10.96
CA LYS A 210 -2.49 4.31 12.43
C LYS A 210 -1.67 3.30 13.25
N HIS A 211 -1.39 2.11 12.72
CA HIS A 211 -0.62 1.07 13.41
C HIS A 211 0.84 0.97 12.97
N VAL A 212 1.36 1.96 12.23
CA VAL A 212 2.77 1.95 11.80
C VAL A 212 3.70 2.10 13.00
N VAL A 213 4.70 1.22 13.06
CA VAL A 213 5.75 1.15 14.08
C VAL A 213 7.09 1.53 13.48
N ILE A 214 7.36 1.08 12.25
CA ILE A 214 8.61 1.32 11.51
C ILE A 214 8.28 2.04 10.21
N LEU A 215 8.91 3.20 10.00
CA LEU A 215 8.71 4.03 8.82
C LEU A 215 10.05 4.46 8.21
N ASP A 216 10.37 3.90 7.05
CA ASP A 216 11.50 4.29 6.22
C ASP A 216 11.04 5.06 4.98
N LEU A 217 11.37 6.34 4.96
CA LEU A 217 11.14 7.31 3.89
C LEU A 217 12.46 7.96 3.44
N SER A 218 13.59 7.25 3.55
CA SER A 218 14.90 7.78 3.17
C SER A 218 15.01 8.14 1.69
N ASP A 219 15.95 9.02 1.36
CA ASP A 219 16.30 9.41 0.00
C ASP A 219 15.10 9.90 -0.84
N ASN A 220 14.21 10.65 -0.21
CA ASN A 220 13.08 11.31 -0.85
C ASN A 220 13.29 12.85 -0.89
N GLN A 221 12.26 13.62 -1.21
CA GLN A 221 12.29 15.08 -1.31
C GLN A 221 11.31 15.72 -0.32
N ILE A 222 11.14 15.10 0.85
CA ILE A 222 10.19 15.53 1.87
C ILE A 222 10.73 16.76 2.59
N THR A 223 9.89 17.79 2.71
CA THR A 223 10.21 19.02 3.46
C THR A 223 9.38 19.19 4.72
N ASP A 224 8.15 18.65 4.72
CA ASP A 224 7.19 18.77 5.82
C ASP A 224 6.79 17.38 6.32
N ILE A 225 6.91 17.20 7.63
CA ILE A 225 6.56 15.97 8.35
C ILE A 225 5.42 16.18 9.35
N SER A 226 4.73 17.33 9.31
CA SER A 226 3.66 17.70 10.26
C SER A 226 2.49 16.72 10.32
N GLU A 227 2.28 15.94 9.26
CA GLU A 227 1.26 14.90 9.18
C GLU A 227 1.55 13.66 10.05
N LEU A 228 2.78 13.49 10.55
CA LEU A 228 3.15 12.39 11.46
C LEU A 228 2.49 12.50 12.84
N ARG A 229 1.89 13.65 13.18
CA ARG A 229 1.36 13.94 14.53
C ARG A 229 0.37 12.90 15.08
N THR A 230 -0.30 12.16 14.21
CA THR A 230 -1.32 11.16 14.59
C THR A 230 -0.75 9.75 14.73
N LEU A 231 0.53 9.52 14.43
CA LEU A 231 1.16 8.21 14.38
C LEU A 231 1.86 7.87 15.70
N GLU A 232 1.08 7.81 16.79
CA GLU A 232 1.57 7.65 18.17
C GLU A 232 2.29 6.31 18.44
N LEU A 233 2.18 5.36 17.52
CA LEU A 233 2.78 4.02 17.63
C LEU A 233 4.18 3.92 17.00
N LEU A 234 4.69 4.99 16.37
CA LEU A 234 6.02 4.99 15.76
C LEU A 234 7.12 4.76 16.81
N GLU A 235 7.96 3.76 16.55
CA GLU A 235 9.16 3.44 17.33
C GLU A 235 10.44 3.73 16.55
N GLU A 236 10.43 3.50 15.24
CA GLU A 236 11.60 3.68 14.38
C GLU A 236 11.25 4.50 13.13
N ILE A 237 12.01 5.57 12.90
CA ILE A 237 11.87 6.39 11.70
C ILE A 237 13.21 6.59 11.00
N ASN A 238 13.19 6.47 9.67
CA ASN A 238 14.28 6.84 8.81
C ASN A 238 13.79 7.86 7.77
N PHE A 239 14.29 9.09 7.90
CA PHE A 239 14.06 10.19 6.97
C PHE A 239 15.39 10.72 6.43
N SER A 240 16.46 9.91 6.41
CA SER A 240 17.76 10.36 5.93
C SER A 240 17.71 10.79 4.46
N GLY A 241 18.52 11.77 4.07
CA GLY A 241 18.61 12.21 2.67
C GLY A 241 17.34 12.87 2.15
N ASN A 242 16.65 13.64 2.99
CA ASN A 242 15.48 14.46 2.64
C ASN A 242 15.81 15.96 2.71
N LEU A 243 14.80 16.83 2.69
CA LEU A 243 14.92 18.28 2.71
C LEU A 243 14.24 18.90 3.95
N ILE A 244 14.20 18.16 5.06
CA ILE A 244 13.49 18.55 6.28
C ILE A 244 14.26 19.65 7.01
N THR A 245 13.55 20.68 7.48
CA THR A 245 14.10 21.77 8.30
C THR A 245 13.51 21.82 9.71
N GLU A 246 12.21 21.51 9.83
CA GLU A 246 11.43 21.60 11.07
C GLU A 246 11.01 20.20 11.53
N ILE A 247 11.22 19.92 12.82
CA ILE A 247 10.92 18.60 13.42
C ILE A 247 10.04 18.69 14.68
N ASP A 248 9.36 19.82 14.87
CA ASP A 248 8.48 20.06 16.03
C ASP A 248 7.49 18.93 16.29
N VAL A 249 6.96 18.34 15.22
CA VAL A 249 5.97 17.24 15.30
C VAL A 249 6.49 16.02 16.07
N LEU A 250 7.81 15.77 16.07
CA LEU A 250 8.41 14.59 16.68
C LEU A 250 8.28 14.61 18.21
N CYS A 251 8.07 15.77 18.83
CA CYS A 251 7.92 15.88 20.29
C CYS A 251 6.71 15.10 20.84
N ASN A 252 5.70 14.83 20.00
CA ASN A 252 4.48 14.10 20.39
C ASN A 252 4.62 12.58 20.21
N LEU A 253 5.68 12.11 19.55
CA LEU A 253 5.88 10.70 19.22
C LEU A 253 6.71 10.03 20.33
N GLU A 254 6.11 9.92 21.52
CA GLU A 254 6.80 9.50 22.76
C GLU A 254 7.42 8.09 22.68
N ARG A 255 6.99 7.25 21.73
CA ARG A 255 7.48 5.89 21.54
C ARG A 255 8.73 5.80 20.65
N LEU A 256 9.19 6.90 20.06
CA LEU A 256 10.39 6.89 19.22
C LEU A 256 11.62 6.44 20.01
N ARG A 257 12.31 5.45 19.47
CA ARG A 257 13.53 4.83 20.00
C ARG A 257 14.70 5.03 19.05
N VAL A 258 14.46 4.95 17.75
CA VAL A 258 15.49 5.06 16.70
C VAL A 258 15.06 6.12 15.69
N ILE A 259 15.92 7.11 15.48
CA ILE A 259 15.68 8.19 14.53
C ILE A 259 16.90 8.36 13.62
N ASP A 260 16.72 8.23 12.31
CA ASP A 260 17.71 8.71 11.34
C ASP A 260 17.17 9.94 10.59
N LEU A 261 17.82 11.08 10.80
CA LEU A 261 17.55 12.36 10.14
C LEU A 261 18.79 12.88 9.41
N SER A 262 19.77 12.02 9.14
CA SER A 262 21.02 12.43 8.49
C SER A 262 20.78 12.99 7.08
N GLY A 263 21.63 13.92 6.63
CA GLY A 263 21.53 14.53 5.31
C GLY A 263 20.25 15.35 5.10
N ASN A 264 19.77 16.03 6.15
CA ASN A 264 18.68 17.01 6.09
C ASN A 264 19.21 18.44 6.37
N ASN A 265 18.30 19.41 6.50
CA ASN A 265 18.62 20.83 6.71
C ASN A 265 18.18 21.32 8.10
N ILE A 266 18.24 20.45 9.12
CA ILE A 266 17.77 20.75 10.47
C ILE A 266 18.78 21.65 11.20
N THR A 267 18.26 22.59 11.99
CA THR A 267 19.08 23.50 12.81
C THR A 267 18.72 23.50 14.29
N ASP A 268 17.44 23.25 14.62
CA ASP A 268 16.94 23.10 15.99
C ASP A 268 16.48 21.67 16.23
N ILE A 269 17.03 21.04 17.27
CA ILE A 269 16.66 19.70 17.74
C ILE A 269 16.04 19.72 19.14
N SER A 270 15.66 20.90 19.64
CA SER A 270 14.97 21.04 20.90
C SER A 270 13.67 20.23 21.06
N PRO A 271 12.90 19.93 19.98
CA PRO A 271 11.74 19.06 20.08
C PRO A 271 12.06 17.63 20.56
N LEU A 272 13.30 17.18 20.41
CA LEU A 272 13.72 15.82 20.77
C LEU A 272 14.08 15.66 22.25
N PHE A 273 14.31 16.76 22.97
CA PHE A 273 14.80 16.69 24.36
C PHE A 273 13.78 16.07 25.34
N GLY A 274 12.50 16.02 24.96
CA GLY A 274 11.43 15.41 25.74
C GLY A 274 11.22 13.90 25.50
N LEU A 275 11.85 13.33 24.47
CA LEU A 275 11.64 11.93 24.07
C LEU A 275 12.41 10.98 24.99
N ARG A 276 11.71 10.42 25.98
CA ARG A 276 12.32 9.59 27.04
C ARG A 276 12.75 8.20 26.59
N ASN A 277 12.16 7.70 25.50
CA ASN A 277 12.47 6.38 24.96
C ASN A 277 13.52 6.42 23.85
N LEU A 278 14.04 7.60 23.51
CA LEU A 278 15.01 7.75 22.44
C LEU A 278 16.34 7.09 22.83
N GLU A 279 16.78 6.12 22.05
CA GLU A 279 18.00 5.33 22.30
C GLU A 279 19.12 5.73 21.32
N TYR A 280 18.76 5.95 20.06
CA TYR A 280 19.71 6.25 18.98
C TYR A 280 19.19 7.37 18.09
N ILE A 281 20.10 8.28 17.72
CA ILE A 281 19.83 9.29 16.72
C ILE A 281 21.03 9.56 15.80
N ASN A 282 20.76 9.63 14.50
CA ASN A 282 21.70 10.06 13.49
C ASN A 282 21.31 11.42 12.91
N LEU A 283 22.21 12.39 13.05
CA LEU A 283 22.04 13.79 12.64
C LEU A 283 23.16 14.24 11.68
N LEU A 284 24.00 13.32 11.20
CA LEU A 284 25.11 13.63 10.29
C LEU A 284 24.63 14.48 9.12
N GLY A 285 25.40 15.51 8.75
CA GLY A 285 25.08 16.34 7.59
C GLY A 285 23.96 17.36 7.79
N ASN A 286 23.50 17.59 9.03
CA ASN A 286 22.64 18.73 9.39
C ASN A 286 23.49 19.93 9.89
N ASN A 287 22.86 21.10 10.03
CA ASN A 287 23.51 22.33 10.48
C ASN A 287 23.14 22.67 11.94
N ILE A 288 23.42 21.76 12.85
CA ILE A 288 23.02 21.84 14.27
C ILE A 288 24.20 22.34 15.12
N SER A 289 23.90 23.23 16.07
CA SER A 289 24.90 23.74 17.02
C SER A 289 25.30 22.68 18.06
N TYR A 290 26.59 22.64 18.42
CA TYR A 290 27.16 21.64 19.32
C TYR A 290 26.44 21.54 20.68
N ASP A 291 26.02 22.68 21.24
CA ASP A 291 25.37 22.74 22.55
C ASP A 291 24.06 21.95 22.62
N GLN A 292 23.41 21.70 21.48
CA GLN A 292 22.18 20.91 21.41
C GLN A 292 22.45 19.41 21.54
N PHE A 293 23.59 18.92 21.04
CA PHE A 293 23.95 17.51 21.15
C PHE A 293 24.25 17.09 22.59
N GLU A 294 24.85 17.98 23.39
CA GLU A 294 25.15 17.71 24.80
C GLU A 294 23.88 17.43 25.60
N LYS A 295 22.77 18.14 25.33
CA LYS A 295 21.48 17.90 25.96
C LYS A 295 20.91 16.50 25.66
N LEU A 296 21.08 15.99 24.44
CA LEU A 296 20.67 14.63 24.11
C LEU A 296 21.58 13.58 24.77
N ARG A 297 22.88 13.86 24.88
CA ARG A 297 23.83 12.97 25.56
C ARG A 297 23.59 12.88 27.07
N GLU A 298 23.14 13.96 27.72
CA GLU A 298 22.71 13.94 29.12
C GLU A 298 21.59 12.93 29.36
N ASN A 299 20.73 12.70 28.35
CA ASN A 299 19.66 11.71 28.36
C ASN A 299 20.11 10.29 27.95
N GLN A 300 21.43 10.02 27.88
CA GLN A 300 22.01 8.73 27.48
C GLN A 300 21.69 8.28 26.04
N VAL A 301 21.26 9.21 25.18
CA VAL A 301 20.99 8.93 23.76
C VAL A 301 22.32 8.77 23.02
N MET A 302 22.43 7.74 22.18
CA MET A 302 23.55 7.59 21.25
C MET A 302 23.37 8.56 20.08
N VAL A 303 24.16 9.64 20.04
CA VAL A 303 24.08 10.68 19.00
C VAL A 303 25.25 10.56 18.01
N VAL A 304 24.94 10.47 16.73
CA VAL A 304 25.89 10.57 15.61
C VAL A 304 25.67 11.91 14.90
N TYR A 305 26.72 12.72 14.70
CA TYR A 305 26.63 14.07 14.12
C TYR A 305 27.94 14.54 13.51
#